data_AF-A0A4V3SFT9-F1
#
_entry.id   AF-A0A4V3SFT9-F1
#
_cell.length_a   1.000
_cell.length_b   1.000
_cell.length_c   1.000
_cell.angle_alpha   90.00
_cell.angle_beta   90.00
_cell.angle_gamma   90.00
#
_symmetry.space_group_name_H-M   'P 1'
#
loop_
_entity.id
_entity.type
_entity.pdbx_description
1 polymer ?
#
loop_
_entity_poly.entity_id
_entity_poly.type
_entity_poly.pdbx_seq_one_letter_code
_entity_poly.pdbx_strand_id
1 'polypeptide(L)'
;MACATAETTCYMMCSREKASTYGGMSTSGWQTQFVLRTPNAIGKRVDLAVQLFRNSVESFSGILDSVEFCSEELRSRYQSPDSLYYPPITLYPHMDEGRLNGLLSASRYDCVTGSLEPLSLAPFLEDLLESIDINGSIKSIYLGSAETVIHGQLSEWSAEYWTIRRSMVFASELRDVADEFRRTYLNSTDIPDHTFPPFSIPGRGPGSAWLHRKWPFAPAVGGPYLAVHWRCGDYVQSSGDRWINTPSPVHLASQIQFALDYLASEHSTVINVVFLSTDANKIDVDELGTHLGSVKLLRFEPTPERWVTLGPGGIAIVDQWICSHARFFLGTNPSTFTFRIAEERTIMGFPLFSTFNTICPEGGVRLYGGSETTAAAPASNSCEPLTAWPVVYESAYTIYPEDKTHRPEL
;
A
#
# COMPACT_ATOMS: atom_id res chain seq x y z
N MET A 1 -3.50 19.81 19.32
CA MET A 1 -2.57 20.95 19.49
C MET A 1 -1.53 20.83 18.39
N ALA A 2 -1.27 21.89 17.62
CA ALA A 2 -0.42 21.84 16.43
C ALA A 2 1.04 21.59 16.82
N CYS A 3 1.65 20.52 16.28
CA CYS A 3 3.10 20.31 16.29
C CYS A 3 3.60 20.38 14.84
N ALA A 4 3.61 21.60 14.30
CA ALA A 4 4.55 21.95 13.25
C ALA A 4 5.87 22.30 13.96
N THR A 5 6.99 21.87 13.37
CA THR A 5 8.39 22.07 13.80
C THR A 5 8.97 21.03 14.76
N ALA A 6 9.33 19.87 14.21
CA ALA A 6 10.61 19.20 14.46
C ALA A 6 10.81 18.13 13.38
N GLU A 7 12.03 17.97 12.89
CA GLU A 7 12.44 16.90 11.99
C GLU A 7 12.30 15.54 12.70
N THR A 8 11.09 14.98 12.72
CA THR A 8 10.84 13.62 13.19
C THR A 8 10.62 12.76 11.96
N THR A 9 11.68 12.13 11.48
CA THR A 9 11.61 11.14 10.41
C THR A 9 10.93 9.88 10.95
N CYS A 10 9.61 9.79 10.83
CA CYS A 10 8.86 8.55 11.05
C CYS A 10 9.13 7.61 9.87
N TYR A 11 9.98 6.61 10.06
CA TYR A 11 10.05 5.46 9.15
C TYR A 11 8.90 4.52 9.50
N MET A 12 7.80 4.59 8.76
CA MET A 12 6.80 3.52 8.76
C MET A 12 7.36 2.40 7.88
N MET A 13 7.97 1.38 8.49
CA MET A 13 8.42 0.18 7.77
C MET A 13 7.21 -0.72 7.52
N CYS A 14 6.74 -0.80 6.29
CA CYS A 14 5.79 -1.84 5.87
C CYS A 14 6.47 -3.22 6.01
N SER A 15 5.81 -4.13 6.73
CA SER A 15 6.15 -5.55 6.78
C SER A 15 6.02 -6.17 5.39
N ARG A 16 7.03 -6.94 5.00
CA ARG A 16 7.06 -7.72 3.76
C ARG A 16 6.27 -9.02 4.00
N GLU A 17 5.21 -9.26 3.24
CA GLU A 17 4.62 -10.59 3.13
C GLU A 17 5.63 -11.55 2.49
N LYS A 18 5.74 -12.76 3.04
CA LYS A 18 6.73 -13.77 2.68
C LYS A 18 6.68 -14.10 1.19
N ALA A 19 7.69 -13.65 0.44
CA ALA A 19 8.00 -14.23 -0.86
C ALA A 19 8.66 -15.60 -0.64
N SER A 20 7.97 -16.67 -1.02
CA SER A 20 8.51 -18.02 -1.08
C SER A 20 9.60 -18.10 -2.15
N THR A 21 10.86 -18.23 -1.74
CA THR A 21 11.99 -18.51 -2.63
C THR A 21 12.13 -20.03 -2.77
N TYR A 22 11.72 -20.58 -3.92
CA TYR A 22 12.23 -21.85 -4.43
C TYR A 22 12.72 -21.66 -5.85
N GLY A 23 14.02 -21.83 -6.05
CA GLY A 23 14.67 -21.74 -7.36
C GLY A 23 16.18 -21.67 -7.22
N GLY A 24 16.82 -22.84 -7.07
CA GLY A 24 18.27 -22.93 -7.04
C GLY A 24 18.87 -22.70 -8.42
N MET A 25 19.94 -21.91 -8.48
CA MET A 25 20.92 -22.00 -9.54
C MET A 25 22.30 -21.58 -9.02
N SER A 26 23.23 -22.54 -9.06
CA SER A 26 24.65 -22.37 -8.81
C SER A 26 25.27 -21.50 -9.91
N THR A 27 26.01 -20.45 -9.56
CA THR A 27 27.24 -20.08 -10.28
C THR A 27 28.25 -19.40 -9.38
N SER A 28 29.49 -19.72 -9.67
CA SER A 28 30.75 -19.43 -9.00
C SER A 28 31.20 -17.96 -9.08
N GLY A 29 31.56 -17.44 -7.90
CA GLY A 29 32.70 -16.56 -7.60
C GLY A 29 33.27 -15.64 -8.69
N TRP A 30 33.09 -14.33 -8.48
CA TRP A 30 34.14 -13.32 -8.68
C TRP A 30 34.03 -12.26 -7.58
N GLN A 31 35.01 -12.23 -6.67
CA GLN A 31 35.19 -11.17 -5.68
C GLN A 31 35.74 -9.92 -6.38
N THR A 32 35.09 -8.77 -6.19
CA THR A 32 35.70 -7.45 -6.41
C THR A 32 35.44 -6.60 -5.18
N GLN A 33 36.49 -6.41 -4.37
CA GLN A 33 36.49 -5.54 -3.20
C GLN A 33 36.39 -4.08 -3.63
N PHE A 34 35.31 -3.40 -3.25
CA PHE A 34 35.29 -1.95 -3.13
C PHE A 34 35.42 -1.59 -1.65
N VAL A 35 36.60 -1.07 -1.29
CA VAL A 35 36.87 -0.45 0.01
C VAL A 35 36.32 0.97 -0.02
N LEU A 36 35.14 1.17 0.57
CA LEU A 36 34.68 2.48 1.04
C LEU A 36 34.69 2.44 2.57
N ARG A 37 35.66 3.13 3.16
CA ARG A 37 35.72 3.37 4.61
C ARG A 37 34.62 4.36 4.97
N THR A 38 33.65 3.93 5.77
CA THR A 38 32.80 4.82 6.59
C THR A 38 32.84 4.40 8.05
N PRO A 39 32.81 5.34 9.00
CA PRO A 39 33.16 5.09 10.40
C PRO A 39 32.03 4.39 11.15
N ASN A 40 32.37 3.34 11.92
CA ASN A 40 31.67 2.78 13.09
C ASN A 40 30.15 3.00 13.21
N ALA A 41 29.36 2.06 12.72
CA ALA A 41 27.97 1.87 13.17
C ALA A 41 27.94 0.92 14.38
N ILE A 42 28.29 1.42 15.56
CA ILE A 42 28.09 0.71 16.84
C ILE A 42 26.74 1.16 17.43
N GLY A 43 25.78 0.24 17.52
CA GLY A 43 24.67 0.19 18.48
C GLY A 43 23.74 1.41 18.61
N LYS A 44 22.80 1.59 17.69
CA LYS A 44 21.63 2.45 17.97
C LYS A 44 20.76 1.78 19.04
N ARG A 45 20.43 2.51 20.11
CA ARG A 45 19.60 2.03 21.23
C ARG A 45 18.37 2.92 21.39
N VAL A 46 17.19 2.32 21.49
CA VAL A 46 15.94 3.02 21.89
C VAL A 46 15.75 2.92 23.40
N ASP A 47 15.03 3.87 24.01
CA ASP A 47 14.83 3.86 25.46
C ASP A 47 13.84 2.76 25.87
N LEU A 48 12.74 2.64 25.12
CA LEU A 48 11.68 1.68 25.37
C LEU A 48 11.23 1.02 24.07
N ALA A 49 11.17 -0.32 24.04
CA ALA A 49 10.46 -1.07 23.02
C ALA A 49 9.18 -1.67 23.60
N VAL A 50 8.04 -1.32 23.01
CA VAL A 50 6.71 -1.76 23.44
C VAL A 50 6.13 -2.73 22.41
N GLN A 51 5.78 -3.94 22.84
CA GLN A 51 5.01 -4.87 22.02
C GLN A 51 3.52 -4.59 22.17
N LEU A 52 2.83 -4.35 21.06
CA LEU A 52 1.37 -4.21 21.07
C LEU A 52 0.70 -5.57 21.01
N PHE A 53 -0.31 -5.76 21.85
CA PHE A 53 -1.14 -6.95 21.90
C PHE A 53 -2.60 -6.58 21.74
N ARG A 54 -3.29 -7.27 20.82
CA ARG A 54 -4.75 -7.33 20.85
C ARG A 54 -5.15 -8.36 21.89
N ASN A 55 -6.31 -8.17 22.53
CA ASN A 55 -6.92 -9.10 23.49
C ASN A 55 -7.31 -10.46 22.84
N SER A 56 -6.33 -11.21 22.32
CA SER A 56 -6.49 -12.59 21.83
C SER A 56 -5.76 -13.61 22.70
N VAL A 57 -5.24 -13.19 23.87
CA VAL A 57 -4.82 -14.13 24.90
C VAL A 57 -6.08 -14.55 25.66
N GLU A 58 -6.38 -15.85 25.60
CA GLU A 58 -7.61 -16.60 25.94
C GLU A 58 -8.24 -16.40 27.35
N SER A 59 -7.99 -15.29 28.04
CA SER A 59 -8.45 -15.09 29.42
C SER A 59 -8.97 -13.70 29.77
N PHE A 60 -8.96 -12.73 28.86
CA PHE A 60 -9.55 -11.40 29.10
C PHE A 60 -10.79 -11.19 28.23
N SER A 61 -11.96 -11.52 28.78
CA SER A 61 -13.29 -11.34 28.16
C SER A 61 -13.85 -9.91 28.26
N GLY A 62 -13.03 -8.94 28.66
CA GLY A 62 -13.42 -7.54 28.75
C GLY A 62 -12.97 -6.73 27.52
N ILE A 63 -13.88 -5.95 26.95
CA ILE A 63 -13.52 -4.77 26.17
C ILE A 63 -12.85 -3.82 27.17
N LEU A 64 -11.54 -3.64 27.06
CA LEU A 64 -10.85 -2.62 27.83
C LEU A 64 -11.12 -1.28 27.15
N ASP A 65 -11.78 -0.37 27.85
CA ASP A 65 -12.04 1.00 27.36
C ASP A 65 -10.77 1.88 27.39
N SER A 66 -9.66 1.36 27.89
CA SER A 66 -8.41 2.10 28.09
C SER A 66 -7.19 1.34 27.54
N VAL A 67 -6.08 2.07 27.38
CA VAL A 67 -4.77 1.51 27.00
C VAL A 67 -3.98 1.27 28.27
N GLU A 68 -3.50 0.04 28.45
CA GLU A 68 -2.85 -0.39 29.68
C GLU A 68 -1.61 -1.22 29.35
N PHE A 69 -0.64 -1.24 30.27
CA PHE A 69 0.39 -2.25 30.22
C PHE A 69 -0.24 -3.65 30.35
N CYS A 70 0.40 -4.67 29.75
CA CYS A 70 -0.07 -6.04 29.94
C CYS A 70 -0.06 -6.46 31.43
N SER A 71 -0.67 -7.60 31.73
CA SER A 71 -0.57 -8.21 33.07
C SER A 71 0.88 -8.40 33.51
N GLU A 72 1.15 -8.30 34.81
CA GLU A 72 2.51 -8.51 35.36
C GLU A 72 3.10 -9.86 34.95
N GLU A 73 2.26 -10.89 34.86
CA GLU A 73 2.66 -12.21 34.37
C GLU A 73 3.23 -12.12 32.95
N LEU A 74 2.55 -11.44 32.03
CA LEU A 74 3.02 -11.29 30.65
C LEU A 74 4.26 -10.38 30.58
N ARG A 75 4.25 -9.25 31.30
CA ARG A 75 5.39 -8.31 31.34
C ARG A 75 6.66 -8.97 31.85
N SER A 76 6.58 -9.81 32.88
CA SER A 76 7.72 -10.54 33.43
C SER A 76 8.40 -11.46 32.41
N ARG A 77 7.62 -12.02 31.46
CA ARG A 77 8.13 -12.85 30.36
C ARG A 77 8.81 -12.03 29.27
N TYR A 78 8.42 -10.76 29.10
CA TYR A 78 8.95 -9.81 28.11
C TYR A 78 10.23 -9.10 28.58
N GLN A 79 10.38 -8.90 29.88
CA GLN A 79 11.52 -8.18 30.47
C GLN A 79 12.77 -9.05 30.67
N SER A 80 12.67 -10.38 30.54
CA SER A 80 13.80 -11.30 30.70
C SER A 80 14.43 -11.68 29.35
N PRO A 81 15.70 -11.33 29.08
CA PRO A 81 16.39 -11.74 27.86
C PRO A 81 16.62 -13.26 27.76
N ASP A 82 16.51 -13.99 28.87
CA ASP A 82 16.67 -15.45 28.97
C ASP A 82 15.33 -16.21 28.97
N SER A 83 14.22 -15.53 28.62
CA SER A 83 12.89 -16.15 28.55
C SER A 83 12.83 -17.23 27.49
N LEU A 84 12.55 -18.47 27.90
CA LEU A 84 12.35 -19.63 27.01
C LEU A 84 11.10 -19.50 26.11
N TYR A 85 10.20 -18.56 26.40
CA TYR A 85 8.86 -18.55 25.82
C TYR A 85 8.65 -17.57 24.66
N TYR A 86 9.36 -16.45 24.58
CA TYR A 86 9.39 -15.57 23.40
C TYR A 86 10.63 -14.68 23.53
N PRO A 87 11.45 -14.49 22.47
CA PRO A 87 12.53 -13.53 22.56
C PRO A 87 11.96 -12.12 22.85
N PRO A 88 12.62 -11.30 23.67
CA PRO A 88 12.28 -9.88 23.75
C PRO A 88 12.32 -9.32 22.33
N ILE A 89 11.25 -8.61 21.94
CA ILE A 89 10.96 -8.07 20.60
C ILE A 89 12.23 -8.01 19.73
N THR A 90 12.28 -8.81 18.67
CA THR A 90 13.44 -8.74 17.76
C THR A 90 13.39 -7.42 17.01
N LEU A 91 14.21 -6.48 17.46
CA LEU A 91 14.36 -5.16 16.86
C LEU A 91 15.26 -5.31 15.63
N TYR A 92 14.65 -5.50 14.47
CA TYR A 92 15.41 -5.59 13.23
C TYR A 92 15.79 -4.20 12.72
N PRO A 93 17.08 -3.88 12.59
CA PRO A 93 17.49 -2.92 11.59
C PRO A 93 17.35 -3.66 10.26
N HIS A 94 16.36 -3.34 9.45
CA HIS A 94 16.40 -3.80 8.07
C HIS A 94 17.70 -3.27 7.43
N MET A 95 18.45 -4.10 6.69
CA MET A 95 18.99 -3.84 5.32
C MET A 95 20.22 -4.72 4.98
N ASP A 96 20.13 -5.35 3.80
CA ASP A 96 21.12 -6.11 3.01
C ASP A 96 21.76 -7.37 3.60
N GLU A 97 21.48 -8.50 2.93
CA GLU A 97 22.21 -9.77 3.03
C GLU A 97 23.72 -9.51 2.85
N GLY A 98 24.43 -9.32 3.96
CA GLY A 98 25.87 -9.10 3.98
C GLY A 98 26.36 -8.03 4.94
N ARG A 99 25.48 -7.23 5.57
CA ARG A 99 25.90 -6.22 6.57
C ARG A 99 25.18 -6.42 7.91
N LEU A 100 25.75 -7.27 8.75
CA LEU A 100 25.47 -7.38 10.19
C LEU A 100 25.90 -6.11 10.98
N ASN A 101 25.55 -4.91 10.51
CA ASN A 101 25.86 -3.68 11.22
C ASN A 101 24.75 -3.38 12.24
N GLY A 102 24.89 -4.02 13.39
CA GLY A 102 24.32 -3.63 14.69
C GLY A 102 22.81 -3.79 14.84
N LEU A 103 22.37 -4.89 15.45
CA LEU A 103 20.99 -5.09 15.90
C LEU A 103 20.51 -3.84 16.68
N LEU A 104 19.36 -3.28 16.31
CA LEU A 104 18.70 -2.26 17.12
C LEU A 104 18.45 -2.89 18.51
N SER A 105 18.72 -2.19 19.59
CA SER A 105 18.49 -2.71 20.96
C SER A 105 17.67 -1.71 21.75
N ALA A 106 16.95 -2.17 22.77
CA ALA A 106 16.23 -1.28 23.68
C ALA A 106 16.88 -1.26 25.06
N SER A 107 16.71 -0.15 25.79
CA SER A 107 17.05 -0.09 27.21
C SER A 107 16.05 -0.84 28.07
N ARG A 108 14.79 -0.85 27.65
CA ARG A 108 13.67 -1.50 28.33
C ARG A 108 12.75 -2.15 27.30
N TYR A 109 12.16 -3.26 27.68
CA TYR A 109 11.14 -3.94 26.90
C TYR A 109 9.87 -3.99 27.73
N ASP A 110 8.74 -3.70 27.10
CA ASP A 110 7.44 -3.76 27.74
C ASP A 110 6.37 -4.19 26.75
N CYS A 111 5.15 -4.37 27.22
CA CYS A 111 4.02 -4.64 26.36
C CYS A 111 2.75 -3.93 26.81
N VAL A 112 1.93 -3.58 25.82
CA VAL A 112 0.72 -2.77 25.97
C VAL A 112 -0.44 -3.48 25.28
N THR A 113 -1.61 -3.41 25.90
CA THR A 113 -2.86 -4.03 25.44
C THR A 113 -4.05 -3.07 25.64
N GLY A 114 -5.24 -3.50 25.19
CA GLY A 114 -6.50 -2.77 25.38
C GLY A 114 -6.97 -2.03 24.13
N SER A 115 -7.43 -0.78 24.29
CA SER A 115 -8.00 0.03 23.21
C SER A 115 -6.92 0.62 22.29
N LEU A 116 -6.38 -0.20 21.38
CA LEU A 116 -5.27 0.17 20.49
C LEU A 116 -5.72 0.95 19.25
N GLU A 117 -6.53 1.99 19.44
CA GLU A 117 -6.83 3.00 18.41
C GLU A 117 -5.91 4.22 18.57
N PRO A 118 -5.54 4.94 17.50
CA PRO A 118 -4.66 6.11 17.59
C PRO A 118 -5.10 7.15 18.64
N LEU A 119 -6.40 7.40 18.78
CA LEU A 119 -6.95 8.37 19.73
C LEU A 119 -6.77 7.97 21.20
N SER A 120 -6.67 6.67 21.48
CA SER A 120 -6.46 6.14 22.83
C SER A 120 -4.99 5.85 23.10
N LEU A 121 -4.25 5.36 22.10
CA LEU A 121 -2.84 4.99 22.21
C LEU A 121 -1.93 6.21 22.26
N ALA A 122 -2.19 7.27 21.48
CA ALA A 122 -1.30 8.43 21.45
C ALA A 122 -1.16 9.13 22.82
N PRO A 123 -2.25 9.46 23.55
CA PRO A 123 -2.13 10.06 24.88
C PRO A 123 -1.36 9.16 25.86
N PHE A 124 -1.58 7.85 25.82
CA PHE A 124 -0.83 6.90 26.64
C PHE A 124 0.68 6.93 26.34
N LEU A 125 1.06 7.00 25.06
CA LEU A 125 2.47 7.11 24.66
C LEU A 125 3.08 8.47 25.04
N GLU A 126 2.31 9.56 24.96
CA GLU A 126 2.72 10.89 25.43
C GLU A 126 3.02 10.88 26.93
N ASP A 127 2.12 10.30 27.74
CA ASP A 127 2.32 10.14 29.18
C ASP A 127 3.60 9.35 29.50
N LEU A 128 3.92 8.31 28.70
CA LEU A 128 5.17 7.57 28.85
C LEU A 128 6.41 8.40 28.53
N LEU A 129 6.35 9.25 27.49
CA LEU A 129 7.45 10.15 27.12
C LEU A 129 7.69 11.24 28.17
N GLU A 130 6.62 11.69 28.85
CA GLU A 130 6.72 12.67 29.94
C GLU A 130 7.14 12.05 31.27
N SER A 131 7.00 10.72 31.41
CA SER A 131 7.34 10.01 32.65
C SER A 131 8.85 9.99 32.95
N ILE A 132 9.18 10.25 34.21
CA ILE A 132 10.53 10.04 34.76
C ILE A 132 10.45 8.84 35.71
N ASP A 133 10.98 7.70 35.25
CA ASP A 133 11.11 6.49 36.08
C ASP A 133 12.52 6.38 36.68
N ILE A 134 12.71 5.46 37.63
CA ILE A 134 13.98 5.15 38.30
C ILE A 134 15.10 4.85 37.28
N ASN A 135 14.74 4.34 36.12
CA ASN A 135 15.64 3.99 35.03
C ASN A 135 15.94 5.17 34.06
N GLY A 136 15.46 6.38 34.34
CA GLY A 136 15.63 7.59 33.53
C GLY A 136 14.40 7.99 32.69
N SER A 137 14.45 9.17 32.07
CA SER A 137 13.40 9.67 31.15
C SER A 137 13.35 8.86 29.86
N ILE A 138 12.16 8.51 29.36
CA ILE A 138 11.97 7.89 28.05
C ILE A 138 11.94 9.00 26.99
N LYS A 139 12.79 8.94 25.98
CA LYS A 139 12.83 9.92 24.87
C LYS A 139 12.54 9.29 23.51
N SER A 140 12.62 7.97 23.43
CA SER A 140 12.41 7.20 22.20
C SER A 140 11.66 5.91 22.50
N ILE A 141 10.56 5.71 21.77
CA ILE A 141 9.72 4.52 21.88
C ILE A 141 9.71 3.80 20.53
N TYR A 142 9.97 2.50 20.55
CA TYR A 142 9.74 1.59 19.43
C TYR A 142 8.43 0.84 19.64
N LEU A 143 7.54 0.85 18.66
CA LEU A 143 6.28 0.12 18.70
C LEU A 143 6.39 -1.16 17.84
N GLY A 144 6.39 -2.32 18.49
CA GLY A 144 6.31 -3.63 17.87
C GLY A 144 4.87 -4.04 17.58
N SER A 145 4.67 -4.80 16.50
CA SER A 145 3.36 -5.20 15.98
C SER A 145 2.39 -4.03 15.77
N ALA A 146 2.86 -2.98 15.11
CA ALA A 146 2.07 -1.79 14.81
C ALA A 146 0.79 -2.11 13.99
N GLU A 147 0.73 -3.25 13.27
CA GLU A 147 -0.47 -3.76 12.60
C GLU A 147 -1.63 -4.06 13.55
N THR A 148 -1.35 -4.17 14.85
CA THR A 148 -2.37 -4.34 15.90
C THR A 148 -3.17 -3.05 16.09
N VAL A 149 -2.59 -1.89 15.76
CA VAL A 149 -3.28 -0.60 15.81
C VAL A 149 -4.31 -0.56 14.69
N ILE A 150 -5.57 -0.32 15.06
CA ILE A 150 -6.65 -0.15 14.09
C ILE A 150 -6.99 1.33 13.97
N HIS A 151 -7.28 1.79 12.76
CA HIS A 151 -7.57 3.20 12.52
C HIS A 151 -8.83 3.69 13.26
N GLY A 152 -9.82 2.82 13.47
CA GLY A 152 -11.03 3.15 14.22
C GLY A 152 -11.74 4.36 13.64
N GLN A 153 -11.91 5.42 14.44
CA GLN A 153 -12.52 6.67 13.98
C GLN A 153 -11.71 7.41 12.90
N LEU A 154 -10.40 7.14 12.79
CA LEU A 154 -9.49 7.77 11.83
C LEU A 154 -9.26 6.91 10.57
N SER A 155 -10.30 6.19 10.14
CA SER A 155 -10.27 5.32 8.93
C SER A 155 -10.70 6.10 7.67
N GLU A 156 -11.03 5.41 6.58
CA GLU A 156 -11.28 5.98 5.24
C GLU A 156 -12.45 6.98 5.15
N TRP A 157 -13.28 7.06 6.19
CA TRP A 157 -14.34 8.06 6.34
C TRP A 157 -13.91 9.35 7.07
N SER A 158 -12.65 9.44 7.53
CA SER A 158 -12.09 10.60 8.25
C SER A 158 -11.25 11.49 7.35
N ALA A 159 -11.12 12.77 7.70
CA ALA A 159 -10.29 13.71 6.96
C ALA A 159 -8.79 13.43 7.18
N GLU A 160 -8.44 13.00 8.39
CA GLU A 160 -7.08 12.70 8.85
C GLU A 160 -6.47 11.53 8.08
N TYR A 161 -7.25 10.47 7.83
CA TYR A 161 -6.82 9.37 6.96
C TYR A 161 -6.40 9.87 5.58
N TRP A 162 -7.27 10.69 4.96
CA TRP A 162 -7.01 11.22 3.62
C TRP A 162 -5.89 12.25 3.59
N THR A 163 -5.69 13.03 4.65
CA THR A 163 -4.50 13.91 4.79
C THR A 163 -3.23 13.08 4.72
N ILE A 164 -3.13 12.02 5.54
CA ILE A 164 -1.97 11.13 5.55
C ILE A 164 -1.83 10.42 4.20
N ARG A 165 -2.90 9.80 3.69
CA ARG A 165 -2.87 9.03 2.43
C ARG A 165 -2.50 9.88 1.22
N ARG A 166 -2.97 11.14 1.14
CA ARG A 166 -2.59 12.09 0.07
C ARG A 166 -1.14 12.53 0.20
N SER A 167 -0.60 12.62 1.41
CA SER A 167 0.81 12.99 1.63
C SER A 167 1.80 11.92 1.16
N MET A 168 1.35 10.66 1.03
CA MET A 168 2.15 9.53 0.54
C MET A 168 2.28 9.56 -0.99
N VAL A 169 3.02 10.54 -1.51
CA VAL A 169 3.29 10.67 -2.94
C VAL A 169 4.46 9.76 -3.34
N PHE A 170 4.29 8.97 -4.40
CA PHE A 170 5.37 8.12 -4.90
C PHE A 170 6.60 8.92 -5.34
N ALA A 171 7.78 8.34 -5.12
CA ALA A 171 9.05 8.92 -5.54
C ALA A 171 9.03 9.25 -7.04
N SER A 172 9.57 10.42 -7.40
CA SER A 172 9.55 10.90 -8.80
C SER A 172 10.19 9.91 -9.77
N GLU A 173 11.32 9.31 -9.38
CA GLU A 173 12.04 8.35 -10.23
C GLU A 173 11.18 7.12 -10.60
N LEU A 174 10.31 6.66 -9.68
CA LEU A 174 9.39 5.55 -9.94
C LEU A 174 8.25 5.98 -10.87
N ARG A 175 7.75 7.20 -10.68
CA ARG A 175 6.73 7.79 -11.58
C ARG A 175 7.30 7.99 -12.99
N ASP A 176 8.52 8.48 -13.11
CA ASP A 176 9.19 8.67 -14.41
C ASP A 176 9.34 7.36 -15.19
N VAL A 177 9.71 6.26 -14.51
CA VAL A 177 9.79 4.92 -15.11
C VAL A 177 8.40 4.44 -15.58
N ALA A 178 7.38 4.65 -14.76
CA ALA A 178 6.02 4.26 -15.08
C ALA A 178 5.43 5.12 -16.23
N ASP A 179 5.73 6.41 -16.26
CA ASP A 179 5.30 7.35 -17.31
C ASP A 179 6.05 7.11 -18.62
N GLU A 180 7.30 6.67 -18.58
CA GLU A 180 8.02 6.15 -19.73
C GLU A 180 7.28 4.94 -20.33
N PHE A 181 6.86 3.99 -19.49
CA PHE A 181 6.11 2.82 -19.94
C PHE A 181 4.74 3.21 -20.53
N ARG A 182 3.99 4.08 -19.84
CA ARG A 182 2.69 4.59 -20.29
C ARG A 182 2.77 5.24 -21.68
N ARG A 183 3.75 6.12 -21.86
CA ARG A 183 3.96 6.82 -23.14
C ARG A 183 4.37 5.87 -24.26
N THR A 184 5.27 4.92 -23.96
CA THR A 184 5.89 4.05 -24.97
C THR A 184 4.96 2.92 -25.42
N TYR A 185 4.23 2.30 -24.48
CA TYR A 185 3.51 1.06 -24.76
C TYR A 185 1.99 1.18 -24.68
N LEU A 186 1.48 2.19 -23.97
CA LEU A 186 0.05 2.36 -23.68
C LEU A 186 -0.58 3.59 -24.33
N ASN A 187 0.19 4.38 -25.09
CA ASN A 187 -0.27 5.63 -25.70
C ASN A 187 -0.94 6.57 -24.66
N SER A 188 -0.35 6.66 -23.48
CA SER A 188 -0.90 7.32 -22.30
C SER A 188 0.06 8.40 -21.80
N THR A 189 -0.47 9.61 -21.59
CA THR A 189 0.27 10.76 -21.02
C THR A 189 -0.70 11.67 -20.28
N ASP A 190 -0.22 12.40 -19.28
CA ASP A 190 -1.08 13.10 -18.33
C ASP A 190 -2.05 14.13 -18.90
N ILE A 191 -1.65 14.83 -19.97
CA ILE A 191 -2.47 15.87 -20.59
C ILE A 191 -3.75 15.27 -21.23
N PRO A 192 -3.67 14.35 -22.22
CA PRO A 192 -4.86 13.73 -22.79
C PRO A 192 -5.60 12.81 -21.81
N ASP A 193 -4.90 12.28 -20.80
CA ASP A 193 -5.50 11.41 -19.78
C ASP A 193 -6.18 12.20 -18.66
N HIS A 194 -6.06 13.54 -18.65
CA HIS A 194 -6.54 14.41 -17.57
C HIS A 194 -6.00 14.02 -16.18
N THR A 195 -4.79 13.46 -16.15
CA THR A 195 -4.04 13.06 -14.95
C THR A 195 -2.81 13.94 -14.78
N PHE A 196 -2.90 15.23 -15.10
CA PHE A 196 -1.80 16.15 -14.80
C PHE A 196 -1.84 16.52 -13.31
N PRO A 197 -0.76 16.30 -12.53
CA PRO A 197 -0.76 16.66 -11.12
C PRO A 197 -0.76 18.18 -10.92
N PRO A 198 -1.33 18.69 -9.82
CA PRO A 198 -1.17 20.09 -9.43
C PRO A 198 0.30 20.51 -9.31
N PHE A 199 0.57 21.81 -9.45
CA PHE A 199 1.90 22.35 -9.19
C PHE A 199 2.22 22.35 -7.69
N SER A 200 3.52 22.25 -7.38
CA SER A 200 3.99 22.45 -6.00
C SER A 200 3.69 23.88 -5.53
N ILE A 201 3.39 24.03 -4.25
CA ILE A 201 3.07 25.31 -3.63
C ILE A 201 4.36 26.07 -3.35
N PRO A 202 4.48 27.33 -3.82
CA PRO A 202 5.61 28.19 -3.49
C PRO A 202 5.86 28.25 -1.97
N GLY A 203 7.11 28.03 -1.56
CA GLY A 203 7.51 28.07 -0.15
C GLY A 203 7.19 26.82 0.69
N ARG A 204 6.55 25.78 0.14
CA ARG A 204 6.25 24.51 0.86
C ARG A 204 7.03 23.28 0.35
N GLY A 205 8.01 23.49 -0.52
CA GLY A 205 8.87 22.44 -1.08
C GLY A 205 8.25 21.69 -2.26
N PRO A 206 9.04 20.88 -2.99
CA PRO A 206 8.64 20.25 -4.25
C PRO A 206 7.53 19.19 -4.08
N GLY A 207 7.43 18.56 -2.91
CA GLY A 207 6.40 17.55 -2.61
C GLY A 207 5.05 18.12 -2.18
N SER A 208 4.81 19.42 -2.26
CA SER A 208 3.61 20.05 -1.69
C SER A 208 2.35 20.00 -2.57
N ALA A 209 2.45 19.51 -3.81
CA ALA A 209 1.34 19.46 -4.76
C ALA A 209 0.11 18.70 -4.23
N TRP A 210 0.29 17.71 -3.36
CA TRP A 210 -0.82 16.92 -2.80
C TRP A 210 -1.79 17.75 -1.95
N LEU A 211 -1.38 18.93 -1.45
CA LEU A 211 -2.24 19.83 -0.66
C LEU A 211 -3.39 20.43 -1.49
N HIS A 212 -3.30 20.41 -2.82
CA HIS A 212 -4.40 20.82 -3.67
C HIS A 212 -5.58 19.86 -3.55
N ARG A 213 -6.78 20.42 -3.41
CA ARG A 213 -8.03 19.64 -3.30
C ARG A 213 -8.33 18.83 -4.55
N LYS A 214 -8.05 19.37 -5.74
CA LYS A 214 -8.40 18.75 -7.02
C LYS A 214 -7.23 18.85 -7.99
N TRP A 215 -7.14 17.87 -8.87
CA TRP A 215 -6.25 17.92 -10.01
C TRP A 215 -6.80 18.91 -11.05
N PRO A 216 -5.95 19.68 -11.76
CA PRO A 216 -6.38 20.76 -12.63
C PRO A 216 -7.40 20.36 -13.71
N PHE A 217 -7.31 19.14 -14.23
CA PHE A 217 -8.18 18.63 -15.31
C PHE A 217 -9.22 17.61 -14.83
N ALA A 218 -9.44 17.50 -13.51
CA ALA A 218 -10.42 16.57 -12.96
C ALA A 218 -11.85 16.86 -13.49
N PRO A 219 -12.69 15.83 -13.75
CA PRO A 219 -12.44 14.41 -13.46
C PRO A 219 -11.36 13.81 -14.37
N ALA A 220 -10.54 12.94 -13.79
CA ALA A 220 -9.52 12.22 -14.54
C ALA A 220 -10.16 11.24 -15.53
N VAL A 221 -9.49 11.03 -16.64
CA VAL A 221 -10.01 10.28 -17.78
C VAL A 221 -9.21 8.98 -17.98
N GLY A 222 -7.88 9.02 -17.84
CA GLY A 222 -6.97 7.89 -17.95
C GLY A 222 -6.59 7.51 -19.38
N GLY A 223 -5.45 6.84 -19.53
CA GLY A 223 -4.93 6.41 -20.82
C GLY A 223 -5.79 5.34 -21.49
N PRO A 224 -5.67 5.13 -22.81
CA PRO A 224 -6.56 4.27 -23.61
C PRO A 224 -6.29 2.76 -23.43
N TYR A 225 -6.26 2.30 -22.17
CA TYR A 225 -6.04 0.91 -21.79
C TYR A 225 -6.88 0.55 -20.55
N LEU A 226 -7.15 -0.75 -20.41
CA LEU A 226 -7.76 -1.36 -19.23
C LEU A 226 -6.62 -1.84 -18.33
N ALA A 227 -6.64 -1.50 -17.05
CA ALA A 227 -5.73 -2.08 -16.07
C ALA A 227 -6.41 -3.18 -15.27
N VAL A 228 -5.69 -4.28 -15.07
CA VAL A 228 -6.12 -5.41 -14.25
C VAL A 228 -5.04 -5.67 -13.20
N HIS A 229 -5.42 -5.64 -11.92
CA HIS A 229 -4.61 -6.21 -10.85
C HIS A 229 -5.15 -7.60 -10.51
N TRP A 230 -4.38 -8.64 -10.83
CA TRP A 230 -4.71 -10.04 -10.62
C TRP A 230 -3.78 -10.64 -9.57
N ARG A 231 -4.26 -10.70 -8.32
CA ARG A 231 -3.53 -11.32 -7.20
C ARG A 231 -3.73 -12.83 -7.24
N CYS A 232 -2.63 -13.56 -7.33
CA CYS A 232 -2.56 -15.02 -7.34
C CYS A 232 -1.67 -15.58 -6.25
N GLY A 233 -0.41 -15.13 -6.15
CA GLY A 233 0.67 -15.68 -5.31
C GLY A 233 0.27 -16.72 -4.26
N ASP A 234 0.07 -16.28 -3.02
CA ASP A 234 -0.43 -17.07 -1.89
C ASP A 234 -1.96 -17.23 -1.86
N TYR A 235 -2.68 -16.49 -2.70
CA TYR A 235 -4.14 -16.59 -2.86
C TYR A 235 -4.55 -17.89 -3.55
N VAL A 236 -3.63 -18.48 -4.32
CA VAL A 236 -3.74 -19.78 -4.95
C VAL A 236 -3.25 -20.85 -3.97
N GLN A 237 -4.14 -21.74 -3.58
CA GLN A 237 -3.78 -22.85 -2.68
C GLN A 237 -3.06 -23.96 -3.45
N SER A 238 -2.00 -24.53 -2.85
CA SER A 238 -1.27 -25.67 -3.42
C SER A 238 -2.02 -27.01 -3.28
N SER A 239 -3.05 -27.07 -2.43
CA SER A 239 -3.76 -28.31 -2.07
C SER A 239 -5.26 -28.04 -2.01
N GLY A 240 -5.98 -28.34 -3.09
CA GLY A 240 -7.42 -28.12 -3.21
C GLY A 240 -7.79 -27.44 -4.53
N ASP A 241 -8.88 -26.66 -4.52
CA ASP A 241 -9.26 -25.81 -5.65
C ASP A 241 -8.31 -24.62 -5.73
N ARG A 242 -7.46 -24.64 -6.77
CA ARG A 242 -6.40 -23.65 -7.04
C ARG A 242 -6.95 -22.23 -7.10
N TRP A 243 -8.21 -22.05 -7.51
CA TRP A 243 -8.79 -20.75 -7.89
C TRP A 243 -9.90 -20.29 -6.95
N ILE A 244 -9.86 -20.69 -5.68
CA ILE A 244 -10.92 -20.35 -4.71
C ILE A 244 -11.01 -18.85 -4.38
N ASN A 245 -9.88 -18.15 -4.36
CA ASN A 245 -9.82 -16.73 -3.96
C ASN A 245 -9.54 -15.76 -5.13
N THR A 246 -9.33 -16.28 -6.34
CA THR A 246 -8.96 -15.48 -7.51
C THR A 246 -9.34 -16.24 -8.79
N PRO A 247 -9.76 -15.57 -9.88
CA PRO A 247 -10.17 -16.29 -11.09
C PRO A 247 -9.03 -17.07 -11.72
N SER A 248 -9.39 -18.19 -12.36
CA SER A 248 -8.53 -18.89 -13.31
C SER A 248 -8.25 -18.03 -14.55
N PRO A 249 -7.21 -18.33 -15.37
CA PRO A 249 -6.92 -17.61 -16.60
C PRO A 249 -8.13 -17.48 -17.54
N VAL A 250 -8.90 -18.57 -17.72
CA VAL A 250 -10.12 -18.60 -18.53
C VAL A 250 -11.19 -17.68 -17.97
N HIS A 251 -11.45 -17.74 -16.65
CA HIS A 251 -12.45 -16.90 -16.01
C HIS A 251 -12.06 -15.43 -16.03
N LEU A 252 -10.78 -15.12 -15.86
CA LEU A 252 -10.27 -13.76 -15.94
C LEU A 252 -10.38 -13.20 -17.36
N ALA A 253 -10.03 -13.98 -18.39
CA ALA A 253 -10.18 -13.56 -19.78
C ALA A 253 -11.64 -13.20 -20.11
N SER A 254 -12.60 -14.02 -19.66
CA SER A 254 -14.03 -13.76 -19.82
C SER A 254 -14.47 -12.46 -19.14
N GLN A 255 -13.97 -12.19 -17.93
CA GLN A 255 -14.27 -10.96 -17.18
C GLN A 255 -13.66 -9.72 -17.83
N ILE A 256 -12.44 -9.83 -18.36
CA ILE A 256 -11.78 -8.77 -19.12
C ILE A 256 -12.60 -8.47 -20.38
N GLN A 257 -12.99 -9.49 -21.15
CA GLN A 257 -13.79 -9.30 -22.35
C GLN A 257 -15.13 -8.62 -22.04
N PHE A 258 -15.81 -9.07 -20.98
CA PHE A 258 -17.05 -8.43 -20.53
C PHE A 258 -16.84 -6.94 -20.21
N ALA A 259 -15.77 -6.59 -19.49
CA ALA A 259 -15.48 -5.20 -19.16
C ALA A 259 -15.17 -4.34 -20.40
N LEU A 260 -14.46 -4.90 -21.38
CA LEU A 260 -14.19 -4.22 -22.66
C LEU A 260 -15.48 -3.99 -23.46
N ASP A 261 -16.35 -5.00 -23.53
CA ASP A 261 -17.64 -4.89 -24.21
C ASP A 261 -18.56 -3.87 -23.52
N TYR A 262 -18.61 -3.89 -22.19
CA TYR A 262 -19.33 -2.91 -21.37
C TYR A 262 -18.85 -1.48 -21.63
N LEU A 263 -17.52 -1.26 -21.70
CA LEU A 263 -16.97 0.06 -22.00
C LEU A 263 -17.32 0.51 -23.42
N ALA A 264 -17.32 -0.41 -24.38
CA ALA A 264 -17.70 -0.11 -25.75
C ALA A 264 -19.20 0.24 -25.86
N SER A 265 -20.10 -0.51 -25.20
CA SER A 265 -21.54 -0.31 -25.30
C SER A 265 -22.06 0.86 -24.46
N GLU A 266 -21.67 0.93 -23.18
CA GLU A 266 -22.24 1.88 -22.22
C GLU A 266 -21.48 3.21 -22.18
N HIS A 267 -20.18 3.20 -22.52
CA HIS A 267 -19.31 4.36 -22.43
C HIS A 267 -18.71 4.79 -23.77
N SER A 268 -19.13 4.17 -24.88
CA SER A 268 -18.60 4.44 -26.24
C SER A 268 -17.07 4.46 -26.29
N THR A 269 -16.43 3.64 -25.45
CA THR A 269 -14.98 3.61 -25.23
C THR A 269 -14.42 2.27 -25.68
N VAL A 270 -13.68 2.27 -26.78
CA VAL A 270 -13.07 1.05 -27.32
C VAL A 270 -11.64 0.93 -26.81
N ILE A 271 -11.35 -0.18 -26.14
CA ILE A 271 -10.02 -0.51 -25.60
C ILE A 271 -9.59 -1.84 -26.20
N ASN A 272 -8.34 -1.90 -26.69
CA ASN A 272 -7.72 -3.10 -27.24
C ASN A 272 -6.41 -3.47 -26.55
N VAL A 273 -6.04 -2.75 -25.48
CA VAL A 273 -4.82 -2.95 -24.71
C VAL A 273 -5.19 -3.15 -23.24
N VAL A 274 -4.65 -4.21 -22.66
CA VAL A 274 -4.78 -4.54 -21.23
C VAL A 274 -3.41 -4.49 -20.59
N PHE A 275 -3.26 -3.66 -19.57
CA PHE A 275 -2.11 -3.71 -18.68
C PHE A 275 -2.42 -4.64 -17.50
N LEU A 276 -1.56 -5.62 -17.26
CA LEU A 276 -1.71 -6.61 -16.20
C LEU A 276 -0.63 -6.42 -15.13
N SER A 277 -1.04 -6.08 -13.92
CA SER A 277 -0.22 -6.21 -12.71
C SER A 277 -0.60 -7.51 -12.00
N THR A 278 0.39 -8.39 -11.80
CA THR A 278 0.15 -9.72 -11.23
C THR A 278 1.41 -10.33 -10.64
N ASP A 279 1.23 -11.11 -9.58
CA ASP A 279 2.21 -12.02 -9.00
C ASP A 279 2.00 -13.48 -9.43
N ALA A 280 1.15 -13.73 -10.42
CA ALA A 280 0.98 -15.03 -11.04
C ALA A 280 2.28 -15.52 -11.71
N ASN A 281 2.43 -16.84 -11.80
CA ASN A 281 3.53 -17.42 -12.55
C ASN A 281 3.33 -17.26 -14.06
N LYS A 282 4.42 -17.44 -14.81
CA LYS A 282 4.43 -17.26 -16.27
C LYS A 282 3.44 -18.16 -17.01
N ILE A 283 3.21 -19.39 -16.55
CA ILE A 283 2.33 -20.36 -17.23
C ILE A 283 0.90 -19.82 -17.24
N ASP A 284 0.41 -19.35 -16.09
CA ASP A 284 -0.95 -18.82 -15.98
C ASP A 284 -1.13 -17.51 -16.77
N VAL A 285 -0.08 -16.67 -16.83
CA VAL A 285 -0.09 -15.44 -17.64
C VAL A 285 -0.12 -15.74 -19.14
N ASP A 286 0.68 -16.72 -19.60
CA ASP A 286 0.72 -17.13 -21.00
C ASP A 286 -0.63 -17.80 -21.40
N GLU A 287 -1.26 -18.55 -20.50
CA GLU A 287 -2.62 -19.09 -20.68
C GLU A 287 -3.67 -17.98 -20.80
N LEU A 288 -3.64 -16.98 -19.90
CA LEU A 288 -4.51 -15.80 -19.96
C LEU A 288 -4.37 -15.08 -21.30
N GLY A 289 -3.14 -14.85 -21.75
CA GLY A 289 -2.86 -14.22 -23.06
C GLY A 289 -3.46 -15.00 -24.23
N THR A 290 -3.46 -16.34 -24.17
CA THR A 290 -4.07 -17.20 -25.20
C THR A 290 -5.59 -17.01 -25.26
N HIS A 291 -6.25 -16.84 -24.11
CA HIS A 291 -7.71 -16.64 -24.03
C HIS A 291 -8.16 -15.24 -24.42
N LEU A 292 -7.30 -14.22 -24.28
CA LEU A 292 -7.61 -12.83 -24.66
C LEU A 292 -7.59 -12.57 -26.18
N GLY A 293 -7.08 -13.51 -26.97
CA GLY A 293 -7.15 -13.46 -28.43
C GLY A 293 -6.44 -12.23 -29.03
N SER A 294 -7.22 -11.30 -29.59
CA SER A 294 -6.70 -10.10 -30.25
C SER A 294 -6.41 -8.93 -29.30
N VAL A 295 -6.82 -9.02 -28.03
CA VAL A 295 -6.55 -8.00 -27.02
C VAL A 295 -5.06 -8.06 -26.63
N LYS A 296 -4.37 -6.92 -26.76
CA LYS A 296 -2.94 -6.84 -26.47
C LYS A 296 -2.72 -6.82 -24.96
N LEU A 297 -2.20 -7.92 -24.41
CA LEU A 297 -1.80 -8.00 -23.00
C LEU A 297 -0.38 -7.46 -22.82
N LEU A 298 -0.20 -6.53 -21.88
CA LEU A 298 1.08 -5.90 -21.56
C LEU A 298 1.36 -5.99 -20.06
N ARG A 299 2.63 -6.12 -19.71
CA ARG A 299 3.14 -6.14 -18.34
C ARG A 299 4.39 -5.28 -18.25
N PHE A 300 4.64 -4.70 -17.09
CA PHE A 300 5.93 -4.10 -16.82
C PHE A 300 6.92 -5.19 -16.37
N GLU A 301 7.82 -5.59 -17.27
CA GLU A 301 8.87 -6.57 -17.00
C GLU A 301 10.23 -5.84 -17.04
N PRO A 302 10.79 -5.46 -15.88
CA PRO A 302 12.06 -4.73 -15.85
C PRO A 302 13.23 -5.62 -16.27
N THR A 303 14.25 -5.02 -16.87
CA THR A 303 15.54 -5.71 -17.12
C THR A 303 16.19 -6.10 -15.78
N PRO A 304 17.11 -7.09 -15.75
CA PRO A 304 17.82 -7.45 -14.52
C PRO A 304 18.48 -6.27 -13.80
N GLU A 305 19.03 -5.31 -14.56
CA GLU A 305 19.66 -4.10 -14.03
C GLU A 305 18.62 -3.16 -13.39
N ARG A 306 17.47 -2.97 -14.06
CA ARG A 306 16.34 -2.20 -13.51
C ARG A 306 15.74 -2.90 -12.29
N TRP A 307 15.69 -4.23 -12.27
CA TRP A 307 15.20 -5.00 -11.12
C TRP A 307 16.06 -4.74 -9.87
N VAL A 308 17.39 -4.80 -10.00
CA VAL A 308 18.32 -4.53 -8.89
C VAL A 308 18.16 -3.10 -8.38
N THR A 309 17.95 -2.14 -9.27
CA THR A 309 17.86 -0.71 -8.92
C THR A 309 16.53 -0.35 -8.27
N LEU A 310 15.42 -0.86 -8.80
CA LEU A 310 14.06 -0.55 -8.31
C LEU A 310 13.70 -1.38 -7.07
N GLY A 311 14.24 -2.60 -6.99
CA GLY A 311 13.82 -3.59 -6.00
C GLY A 311 12.34 -4.00 -6.16
N PRO A 312 11.88 -4.98 -5.36
CA PRO A 312 10.51 -5.48 -5.46
C PRO A 312 9.46 -4.40 -5.10
N GLY A 313 9.76 -3.55 -4.12
CA GLY A 313 8.88 -2.45 -3.72
C GLY A 313 8.74 -1.38 -4.81
N GLY A 314 9.84 -0.99 -5.47
CA GLY A 314 9.79 -0.01 -6.56
C GLY A 314 8.99 -0.53 -7.76
N ILE A 315 9.14 -1.81 -8.09
CA ILE A 315 8.37 -2.45 -9.18
C ILE A 315 6.87 -2.49 -8.85
N ALA A 316 6.53 -2.84 -7.60
CA ALA A 316 5.15 -2.79 -7.13
C ALA A 316 4.54 -1.38 -7.27
N ILE A 317 5.29 -0.33 -6.94
CA ILE A 317 4.83 1.06 -7.11
C ILE A 317 4.68 1.44 -8.60
N VAL A 318 5.58 0.99 -9.48
CA VAL A 318 5.45 1.23 -10.93
C VAL A 318 4.15 0.60 -11.45
N ASP A 319 3.87 -0.64 -11.07
CA ASP A 319 2.63 -1.33 -11.43
C ASP A 319 1.39 -0.59 -10.90
N GLN A 320 1.40 -0.19 -9.62
CA GLN A 320 0.30 0.59 -9.04
C GLN A 320 0.08 1.88 -9.81
N TRP A 321 1.14 2.63 -10.12
CA TRP A 321 1.05 3.88 -10.87
C TRP A 321 0.45 3.67 -12.25
N ILE A 322 0.90 2.66 -13.01
CA ILE A 322 0.35 2.34 -14.33
C ILE A 322 -1.12 1.93 -14.20
N CYS A 323 -1.47 1.09 -13.22
CA CYS A 323 -2.87 0.71 -12.98
C CYS A 323 -3.74 1.93 -12.65
N SER A 324 -3.24 2.85 -11.82
CA SER A 324 -3.97 4.05 -11.40
C SER A 324 -4.23 5.02 -12.54
N HIS A 325 -3.46 4.97 -13.64
CA HIS A 325 -3.63 5.85 -14.81
C HIS A 325 -4.51 5.27 -15.94
N ALA A 326 -5.06 4.08 -15.76
CA ALA A 326 -5.88 3.44 -16.79
C ALA A 326 -7.26 4.09 -16.97
N ARG A 327 -7.83 3.98 -18.16
CA ARG A 327 -9.23 4.39 -18.45
C ARG A 327 -10.22 3.69 -17.51
N PHE A 328 -9.94 2.43 -17.23
CA PHE A 328 -10.76 1.57 -16.40
C PHE A 328 -9.86 0.62 -15.61
N PHE A 329 -10.23 0.32 -14.38
CA PHE A 329 -9.47 -0.55 -13.51
C PHE A 329 -10.36 -1.69 -12.97
N LEU A 330 -9.82 -2.91 -13.01
CA LEU A 330 -10.35 -4.10 -12.35
C LEU A 330 -9.32 -4.61 -11.34
N GLY A 331 -9.74 -4.91 -10.11
CA GLY A 331 -8.83 -5.43 -9.07
C GLY A 331 -9.34 -6.68 -8.37
N THR A 332 -8.43 -7.41 -7.74
CA THR A 332 -8.77 -8.50 -6.80
C THR A 332 -9.25 -7.93 -5.46
N ASN A 333 -10.31 -8.50 -4.89
CA ASN A 333 -10.82 -8.16 -3.56
C ASN A 333 -10.94 -9.45 -2.70
N PRO A 334 -10.44 -9.46 -1.45
CA PRO A 334 -9.63 -8.43 -0.80
C PRO A 334 -8.20 -8.42 -1.33
N SER A 335 -7.62 -7.24 -1.55
CA SER A 335 -6.17 -7.11 -1.76
C SER A 335 -5.73 -5.69 -1.41
N THR A 336 -4.76 -5.58 -0.50
CA THR A 336 -4.21 -4.28 -0.09
C THR A 336 -3.54 -3.54 -1.24
N PHE A 337 -2.96 -4.27 -2.20
CA PHE A 337 -2.41 -3.71 -3.43
C PHE A 337 -3.51 -3.05 -4.29
N THR A 338 -4.65 -3.74 -4.47
CA THR A 338 -5.84 -3.17 -5.13
C THR A 338 -6.33 -1.92 -4.40
N PHE A 339 -6.41 -1.95 -3.07
CA PHE A 339 -6.89 -0.83 -2.27
C PHE A 339 -6.02 0.42 -2.47
N ARG A 340 -4.69 0.27 -2.52
CA ARG A 340 -3.78 1.40 -2.78
C ARG A 340 -3.99 2.00 -4.18
N ILE A 341 -4.23 1.18 -5.21
CA ILE A 341 -4.56 1.65 -6.57
C ILE A 341 -5.87 2.44 -6.56
N ALA A 342 -6.93 1.89 -5.95
CA ALA A 342 -8.24 2.53 -5.89
C ALA A 342 -8.19 3.90 -5.19
N GLU A 343 -7.41 4.02 -4.11
CA GLU A 343 -7.18 5.29 -3.43
C GLU A 343 -6.41 6.28 -4.30
N GLU A 344 -5.38 5.84 -5.03
CA GLU A 344 -4.60 6.73 -5.91
C GLU A 344 -5.50 7.26 -7.04
N ARG A 345 -6.36 6.42 -7.61
CA ARG A 345 -7.39 6.82 -8.58
C ARG A 345 -8.37 7.83 -7.97
N THR A 346 -8.74 7.62 -6.72
CA THR A 346 -9.65 8.50 -5.97
C THR A 346 -9.02 9.87 -5.69
N ILE A 347 -7.72 9.91 -5.37
CA ILE A 347 -6.93 11.14 -5.19
C ILE A 347 -6.84 11.92 -6.51
N MET A 348 -6.61 11.22 -7.62
CA MET A 348 -6.57 11.83 -8.96
C MET A 348 -7.95 12.32 -9.44
N GLY A 349 -9.04 11.89 -8.80
CA GLY A 349 -10.39 12.27 -9.17
C GLY A 349 -10.94 11.47 -10.35
N PHE A 350 -10.56 10.20 -10.47
CA PHE A 350 -11.22 9.27 -11.39
C PHE A 350 -12.68 9.03 -10.97
N PRO A 351 -13.61 8.85 -11.93
CA PRO A 351 -14.97 8.44 -11.64
C PRO A 351 -15.03 7.08 -10.92
N LEU A 352 -16.00 6.93 -10.02
CA LEU A 352 -16.19 5.72 -9.21
C LEU A 352 -16.37 4.46 -10.10
N PHE A 353 -17.15 4.59 -11.18
CA PHE A 353 -17.42 3.49 -12.12
C PHE A 353 -16.14 2.92 -12.76
N SER A 354 -15.10 3.74 -12.89
CA SER A 354 -13.82 3.34 -13.49
C SER A 354 -12.82 2.79 -12.47
N THR A 355 -13.17 2.78 -11.18
CA THR A 355 -12.21 2.57 -10.08
C THR A 355 -12.59 1.40 -9.18
N PHE A 356 -13.86 1.26 -8.81
CA PHE A 356 -14.29 0.33 -7.77
C PHE A 356 -14.86 -0.97 -8.33
N ASN A 357 -14.09 -1.62 -9.21
CA ASN A 357 -14.51 -2.84 -9.91
C ASN A 357 -13.69 -4.05 -9.48
N THR A 358 -14.36 -5.21 -9.33
CA THR A 358 -13.77 -6.43 -8.78
C THR A 358 -13.85 -7.60 -9.74
N ILE A 359 -12.73 -8.32 -9.91
CA ILE A 359 -12.71 -9.64 -10.56
C ILE A 359 -13.08 -10.75 -9.56
N CYS A 360 -13.87 -11.73 -9.99
CA CYS A 360 -14.39 -12.79 -9.11
C CYS A 360 -13.81 -14.18 -9.42
N PRO A 361 -13.64 -15.06 -8.40
CA PRO A 361 -13.08 -16.41 -8.58
C PRO A 361 -13.89 -17.33 -9.53
N GLU A 362 -15.20 -17.40 -9.33
CA GLU A 362 -16.10 -18.35 -10.00
C GLU A 362 -16.61 -17.89 -11.38
N GLY A 363 -15.99 -16.85 -11.95
CA GLY A 363 -16.44 -16.22 -13.19
C GLY A 363 -17.46 -15.11 -12.98
N GLY A 364 -17.43 -14.12 -13.88
CA GLY A 364 -18.20 -12.86 -13.79
C GLY A 364 -17.50 -11.76 -13.01
N VAL A 365 -17.89 -10.51 -13.27
CA VAL A 365 -17.22 -9.31 -12.77
C VAL A 365 -18.23 -8.42 -12.05
N ARG A 366 -17.79 -7.75 -10.99
CA ARG A 366 -18.58 -6.72 -10.29
C ARG A 366 -18.13 -5.36 -10.77
N LEU A 367 -18.97 -4.68 -11.54
CA LEU A 367 -18.72 -3.33 -12.00
C LEU A 367 -19.50 -2.33 -11.17
N TYR A 368 -18.90 -1.18 -10.91
CA TYR A 368 -19.53 -0.09 -10.18
C TYR A 368 -20.39 0.74 -11.14
N GLY A 369 -21.71 0.76 -10.93
CA GLY A 369 -22.70 1.45 -11.79
C GLY A 369 -23.28 2.73 -11.18
N GLY A 370 -22.65 3.30 -10.15
CA GLY A 370 -23.23 4.40 -9.35
C GLY A 370 -23.58 3.89 -7.95
N SER A 371 -24.78 4.15 -7.45
CA SER A 371 -25.24 3.54 -6.17
C SER A 371 -25.49 2.04 -6.27
N GLU A 372 -25.40 1.46 -7.47
CA GLU A 372 -25.72 0.08 -7.76
C GLU A 372 -24.50 -0.63 -8.39
N THR A 373 -24.40 -1.92 -8.14
CA THR A 373 -23.33 -2.77 -8.68
C THR A 373 -23.91 -3.64 -9.78
N THR A 374 -23.42 -3.54 -11.01
CA THR A 374 -23.81 -4.45 -12.09
C THR A 374 -22.94 -5.71 -11.99
N ALA A 375 -23.60 -6.87 -11.95
CA ALA A 375 -22.95 -8.15 -11.86
C ALA A 375 -23.26 -8.97 -13.11
N ALA A 376 -22.21 -9.47 -13.75
CA ALA A 376 -22.35 -10.49 -14.79
C ALA A 376 -22.50 -11.91 -14.19
N ALA A 377 -22.45 -12.04 -12.85
CA ALA A 377 -22.51 -13.30 -12.12
C ALA A 377 -23.75 -13.39 -11.19
N PRO A 378 -24.23 -14.61 -10.90
CA PRO A 378 -25.31 -14.82 -9.93
C PRO A 378 -24.93 -14.29 -8.55
N ALA A 379 -25.93 -13.74 -7.84
CA ALA A 379 -25.77 -13.08 -6.55
C ALA A 379 -25.33 -14.01 -5.38
N SER A 380 -25.08 -15.30 -5.65
CA SER A 380 -24.87 -16.31 -4.60
C SER A 380 -23.46 -16.39 -4.01
N ASN A 381 -22.49 -15.59 -4.47
CA ASN A 381 -21.08 -15.88 -4.19
C ASN A 381 -20.33 -14.75 -3.47
N SER A 382 -19.33 -15.18 -2.68
CA SER A 382 -18.33 -14.47 -1.85
C SER A 382 -17.51 -13.35 -2.51
N CYS A 383 -17.87 -12.91 -3.72
CA CYS A 383 -17.21 -11.83 -4.44
C CYS A 383 -17.88 -10.49 -4.13
N GLU A 384 -17.31 -9.75 -3.17
CA GLU A 384 -17.74 -8.41 -2.80
C GLU A 384 -17.14 -7.34 -3.72
N PRO A 385 -17.88 -6.26 -4.04
CA PRO A 385 -17.33 -5.13 -4.75
C PRO A 385 -16.36 -4.34 -3.87
N LEU A 386 -15.44 -3.62 -4.51
CA LEU A 386 -14.63 -2.62 -3.80
C LEU A 386 -15.55 -1.53 -3.22
N THR A 387 -15.38 -1.25 -1.93
CA THR A 387 -16.14 -0.17 -1.28
C THR A 387 -15.59 1.18 -1.73
N ALA A 388 -16.49 2.06 -2.17
CA ALA A 388 -16.14 3.41 -2.59
C ALA A 388 -16.05 4.35 -1.37
N TRP A 389 -14.84 4.79 -1.05
CA TRP A 389 -14.59 5.79 -0.01
C TRP A 389 -14.16 7.11 -0.66
N PRO A 390 -15.02 8.15 -0.68
CA PRO A 390 -14.65 9.44 -1.23
C PRO A 390 -13.64 10.17 -0.34
N VAL A 391 -12.78 10.98 -0.96
CA VAL A 391 -11.83 11.82 -0.20
C VAL A 391 -12.56 12.81 0.70
N VAL A 392 -12.26 12.73 2.00
CA VAL A 392 -12.66 13.73 3.01
C VAL A 392 -11.49 14.69 3.21
N TYR A 393 -11.71 15.98 3.02
CA TYR A 393 -10.63 16.98 3.05
C TYR A 393 -10.54 17.66 4.41
N GLU A 394 -9.34 17.62 5.01
CA GLU A 394 -9.04 18.41 6.18
C GLU A 394 -8.69 19.85 5.76
N SER A 395 -9.35 20.83 6.38
CA SER A 395 -9.21 22.24 6.00
C SER A 395 -7.79 22.78 6.22
N ALA A 396 -7.10 22.32 7.28
CA ALA A 396 -5.73 22.74 7.60
C ALA A 396 -4.68 22.29 6.57
N TYR A 397 -4.97 21.21 5.83
CA TYR A 397 -4.06 20.60 4.85
C TYR A 397 -4.67 20.55 3.44
N THR A 398 -5.58 21.47 3.14
CA THR A 398 -6.21 21.55 1.82
C THR A 398 -6.31 22.99 1.34
N ILE A 399 -5.78 23.26 0.15
CA ILE A 399 -5.96 24.56 -0.50
C ILE A 399 -7.31 24.59 -1.22
N TYR A 400 -8.09 25.63 -0.91
CA TYR A 400 -9.36 25.91 -1.57
C TYR A 400 -9.19 27.04 -2.59
N PRO A 401 -9.79 26.93 -3.81
CA PRO A 401 -9.66 27.95 -4.85
C PRO A 401 -10.16 29.36 -4.49
N GLU A 402 -10.92 29.50 -3.40
CA GLU A 402 -11.37 30.80 -2.88
C GLU A 402 -10.28 31.57 -2.12
N ASP A 403 -9.12 30.94 -1.91
CA ASP A 403 -7.93 31.60 -1.42
C ASP A 403 -7.30 32.42 -2.56
N LYS A 404 -7.82 33.64 -2.76
CA LYS A 404 -7.51 34.58 -3.85
C LYS A 404 -6.04 35.01 -3.96
N THR A 405 -5.15 34.44 -3.15
CA THR A 405 -3.76 34.88 -3.06
C THR A 405 -2.86 34.26 -4.11
N HIS A 406 -3.23 33.17 -4.80
CA HIS A 406 -2.36 32.50 -5.78
C HIS A 406 -3.15 32.04 -7.02
N ARG A 407 -3.36 32.93 -7.99
CA ARG A 407 -3.45 32.50 -9.39
C ARG A 407 -2.04 32.58 -10.00
N PRO A 408 -1.46 31.46 -10.47
CA PRO A 408 -0.44 31.58 -11.49
C PRO A 408 -1.12 32.14 -12.75
N GLU A 409 -0.60 33.24 -13.27
CA GLU A 409 -0.89 33.62 -14.65
C GLU A 409 -0.36 32.49 -15.55
N LEU A 410 -1.24 31.96 -16.41
CA LEU A 410 -0.92 30.96 -17.43
C LEU A 410 -0.18 31.61 -18.59
#